data_AF-A0A7J8SFS4-F1
#
_entry.id   AF-A0A7J8SFS4-F1
#
_cell.length_a   1.000
_cell.length_b   1.000
_cell.length_c   1.000
_cell.angle_alpha   90.00
_cell.angle_beta   90.00
_cell.angle_gamma   90.00
#
_symmetry.space_group_name_H-M   'P 1'
#
loop_
_entity.id
_entity.type
_entity.pdbx_description
1 polymer ?
#
loop_
_entity_poly.entity_id
_entity_poly.type
_entity_poly.pdbx_seq_one_letter_code
_entity_poly.pdbx_strand_id
1 'polypeptide(L)'
;MMEEPLLSQNKVEKKWKQPPKNFIKVNFDATVGENRYGYGTVIRDEDGFVLGGGGGFKEGRLSVEKVECMALEESIKVACSLKV
;
A
#
# COMPACT_ATOMS: atom_id res chain seq x y z
N MET A 1 -0.55 -32.06 -22.88
CA MET A 1 0.71 -31.67 -22.22
C MET A 1 0.39 -30.36 -21.52
N MET A 2 0.22 -30.37 -20.20
CA MET A 2 -0.06 -29.13 -19.45
C MET A 2 1.29 -28.46 -19.18
N GLU A 3 1.45 -27.23 -19.65
CA GLU A 3 2.65 -26.44 -19.38
C GLU A 3 2.76 -26.22 -17.87
N GLU A 4 3.95 -26.50 -17.32
CA GLU A 4 4.22 -26.29 -15.90
C GLU A 4 4.11 -24.80 -15.57
N PRO A 5 3.51 -24.41 -14.42
CA PRO A 5 3.45 -23.01 -14.04
C PRO A 5 4.86 -22.46 -13.83
N LEU A 6 5.20 -21.37 -14.51
CA LEU A 6 6.47 -20.63 -14.38
C LEU A 6 6.71 -20.04 -12.98
N LEU A 7 5.74 -20.15 -12.07
CA LEU A 7 5.82 -19.62 -10.72
C LEU A 7 6.24 -20.72 -9.75
N SER A 8 7.46 -20.56 -9.21
CA SER A 8 8.01 -21.36 -8.11
C SER A 8 6.96 -21.64 -7.04
N GLN A 9 6.61 -22.93 -6.86
CA GLN A 9 5.71 -23.40 -5.81
C GLN A 9 6.31 -23.29 -4.40
N ASN A 10 7.57 -22.85 -4.26
CA ASN A 10 8.14 -22.44 -2.99
C ASN A 10 7.49 -21.12 -2.56
N LYS A 11 6.31 -21.23 -1.93
CA LYS A 11 5.64 -20.13 -1.25
C LYS A 11 6.52 -19.74 -0.06
N VAL A 12 7.52 -18.89 -0.30
CA VAL A 12 8.25 -18.22 0.78
C VAL A 12 7.20 -17.41 1.53
N GLU A 13 6.77 -17.91 2.69
CA GLU A 13 5.97 -17.13 3.63
C GLU A 13 6.82 -15.95 4.09
N LYS A 14 6.75 -14.84 3.34
CA LYS A 14 7.29 -13.57 3.78
C LYS A 14 6.39 -13.07 4.91
N LYS A 15 6.64 -13.59 6.11
CA LYS A 15 6.04 -13.03 7.33
C LYS A 15 6.43 -11.57 7.42
N TRP A 16 5.50 -10.75 7.90
CA TRP A 16 5.80 -9.35 8.15
C TRP A 16 7.04 -9.26 9.05
N LYS A 17 8.03 -8.48 8.62
CA LYS A 17 9.21 -8.16 9.40
C LYS A 17 9.11 -6.70 9.81
N GLN A 18 9.36 -6.46 11.09
CA GLN A 18 9.53 -5.14 11.66
C GLN A 18 10.58 -4.36 10.86
N PRO A 19 10.34 -3.07 10.51
CA PRO A 19 11.37 -2.28 9.85
C PRO A 19 12.53 -1.98 10.83
N PRO A 20 13.70 -1.56 10.35
CA PRO A 20 14.80 -1.16 11.22
C PRO A 20 14.42 0.02 12.12
N LYS A 21 15.16 0.21 13.21
CA LYS A 21 14.99 1.35 14.12
C LYS A 21 15.09 2.69 13.36
N ASN A 22 14.24 3.66 13.72
CA ASN A 22 14.09 4.96 13.06
C ASN A 22 13.61 4.88 11.60
N PHE A 23 12.95 3.79 11.19
CA PHE A 23 12.27 3.71 9.90
C PHE A 23 10.77 3.64 10.13
N ILE A 24 10.04 4.38 9.30
CA ILE A 24 8.59 4.27 9.23
C ILE A 24 8.18 3.26 8.16
N LYS A 25 7.09 2.54 8.43
CA LYS A 25 6.40 1.70 7.45
C LYS A 25 5.17 2.43 6.92
N VAL A 26 5.10 2.59 5.61
CA VAL A 26 3.92 3.13 4.92
C VAL A 26 3.17 1.98 4.25
N ASN A 27 1.99 1.65 4.77
CA ASN A 27 1.04 0.78 4.10
C ASN A 27 0.09 1.64 3.28
N PHE A 28 -0.19 1.24 2.04
CA PHE A 28 -1.19 1.86 1.18
C PHE A 28 -1.97 0.77 0.45
N ASP A 29 -3.16 1.11 0.01
CA ASP A 29 -4.02 0.25 -0.79
C ASP A 29 -5.05 1.10 -1.53
N ALA A 30 -5.62 0.55 -2.60
CA ALA A 30 -6.65 1.21 -3.37
C ALA A 30 -7.82 0.29 -3.72
N THR A 31 -8.93 0.91 -4.10
CA THR A 31 -10.14 0.20 -4.53
C THR A 31 -10.78 0.92 -5.70
N VAL A 32 -11.20 0.17 -6.71
CA VAL A 32 -11.92 0.67 -7.88
C VAL A 32 -13.39 0.23 -7.79
N GLY A 33 -14.30 1.19 -7.82
CA GLY A 33 -15.73 0.98 -7.97
C GLY A 33 -16.20 1.34 -9.38
N GLU A 34 -17.53 1.36 -9.60
CA GLU A 34 -18.08 1.53 -10.94
C GLU A 34 -17.73 2.87 -11.59
N ASN A 35 -17.81 4.00 -10.87
CA ASN A 35 -17.50 5.34 -11.39
C ASN A 35 -16.65 6.18 -10.42
N ARG A 36 -16.04 5.52 -9.45
CA ARG A 36 -15.20 6.14 -8.42
C ARG A 36 -14.11 5.18 -8.01
N TYR A 37 -13.04 5.71 -7.46
CA TYR A 37 -12.00 4.92 -6.82
C TYR A 37 -11.58 5.57 -5.50
N GLY A 38 -11.16 4.73 -4.57
CA GLY A 38 -10.71 5.14 -3.23
C GLY A 38 -9.28 4.68 -2.98
N TYR A 39 -8.61 5.36 -2.04
CA TYR A 39 -7.31 4.97 -1.55
C TYR A 39 -7.23 5.17 -0.04
N GLY A 40 -6.37 4.41 0.61
CA GLY A 40 -6.10 4.51 2.04
C GLY A 40 -4.63 4.30 2.35
N THR A 41 -4.16 4.89 3.43
CA THR A 41 -2.81 4.69 3.96
C THR A 41 -2.78 4.65 5.48
N VAL A 42 -1.88 3.84 6.02
CA VAL A 42 -1.53 3.79 7.45
C VAL A 42 -0.02 3.83 7.57
N ILE A 43 0.49 4.72 8.42
CA ILE A 43 1.92 4.92 8.65
C ILE A 43 2.23 4.49 10.08
N ARG A 44 3.26 3.67 10.23
CA ARG A 44 3.68 3.10 11.51
C ARG A 44 5.16 3.32 11.76
N ASP A 45 5.55 3.42 13.03
CA ASP A 45 6.96 3.38 13.43
C ASP A 45 7.51 1.94 13.41
N GLU A 46 8.75 1.78 13.86
CA GLU A 46 9.36 0.47 14.01
C GLU A 46 8.62 -0.45 14.97
N ASP A 47 8.01 0.04 16.04
CA ASP A 47 7.29 -0.80 17.01
C ASP A 47 5.87 -1.15 16.54
N GLY A 48 5.47 -0.66 15.35
CA GLY A 48 4.17 -0.90 14.75
C GLY A 48 3.08 0.05 15.27
N PHE A 49 3.45 1.06 16.07
CA PHE A 49 2.55 2.11 16.54
C PHE A 49 2.12 2.98 15.37
N VAL A 50 0.85 3.37 15.33
CA VAL A 50 0.31 4.16 14.22
C VAL A 50 0.64 5.64 14.44
N LEU A 51 1.51 6.17 13.58
CA LEU A 51 1.92 7.58 13.58
C LEU A 51 0.92 8.47 12.84
N GLY A 52 0.20 7.89 11.89
CA GLY A 52 -0.79 8.61 11.09
C GLY A 52 -1.43 7.74 10.03
N GLY A 53 -2.33 8.34 9.28
CA GLY A 53 -3.03 7.69 8.18
C GLY A 53 -3.90 8.70 7.45
N GLY A 54 -4.44 8.25 6.33
CA GLY A 54 -5.28 9.09 5.49
C GLY A 54 -5.98 8.26 4.43
N GLY A 55 -6.85 8.93 3.69
CA GLY A 55 -7.55 8.31 2.58
C GLY A 55 -8.47 9.30 1.90
N GLY A 56 -9.00 8.89 0.76
CA GLY A 56 -9.90 9.70 -0.02
C GLY A 56 -10.53 8.91 -1.15
N PHE A 57 -11.39 9.57 -1.90
CA PHE A 57 -11.96 9.04 -3.13
C PHE A 57 -12.00 10.11 -4.20
N LYS A 58 -11.97 9.69 -5.45
CA LYS A 58 -12.09 10.55 -6.62
C LYS A 58 -13.07 9.91 -7.60
N GLU A 59 -13.81 10.75 -8.31
CA GLU A 59 -14.69 10.32 -9.38
C GLU A 59 -13.89 9.93 -10.63
N GLY A 60 -14.47 9.04 -11.44
CA GLY A 60 -13.90 8.57 -12.69
C GLY A 60 -13.49 7.10 -12.66
N ARG A 61 -12.93 6.65 -13.79
CA ARG A 61 -12.48 5.27 -14.01
C ARG A 61 -11.00 5.24 -14.33
N LEU A 62 -10.27 4.49 -13.54
CA LEU A 62 -8.86 4.14 -13.76
C LEU A 62 -8.71 2.62 -13.61
N SER A 63 -7.68 2.05 -14.22
CA SER A 63 -7.35 0.64 -13.96
C SER A 63 -6.85 0.48 -12.53
N VAL A 64 -7.00 -0.72 -11.97
CA VAL A 64 -6.59 -1.02 -10.59
C VAL A 64 -5.12 -0.66 -10.36
N GLU A 65 -4.25 -0.98 -11.31
CA GLU A 65 -2.81 -0.69 -11.23
C GLU A 65 -2.52 0.81 -11.14
N LYS A 66 -3.28 1.64 -11.89
CA LYS A 66 -3.12 3.10 -11.83
C LYS A 66 -3.58 3.66 -10.48
N VAL A 67 -4.65 3.11 -9.91
CA VAL A 67 -5.13 3.56 -8.61
C VAL A 67 -4.19 3.13 -7.48
N GLU A 68 -3.58 1.94 -7.58
CA GLU A 68 -2.53 1.52 -6.64
C GLU A 68 -1.30 2.44 -6.68
N CYS A 69 -0.82 2.81 -7.88
CA CYS A 69 0.27 3.79 -8.00
C CYS A 69 -0.12 5.16 -7.41
N MET A 70 -1.37 5.59 -7.58
CA MET A 70 -1.86 6.81 -6.95
C MET A 70 -1.89 6.69 -5.43
N ALA A 71 -2.37 5.57 -4.88
CA ALA A 71 -2.39 5.33 -3.44
C ALA A 71 -0.97 5.39 -2.85
N LEU A 72 0.03 4.83 -3.55
CA LEU A 72 1.44 4.98 -3.21
C LEU A 72 1.86 6.46 -3.17
N GLU A 73 1.62 7.22 -4.24
CA GLU A 73 2.00 8.65 -4.30
C GLU A 73 1.36 9.47 -3.17
N GLU A 74 0.05 9.30 -2.94
CA GLU A 74 -0.66 10.01 -1.87
C GLU A 74 -0.15 9.58 -0.48
N SER A 75 0.18 8.30 -0.28
CA SER A 75 0.73 7.82 0.99
C SER A 75 2.10 8.43 1.32
N ILE A 76 2.95 8.66 0.32
CA ILE A 76 4.25 9.33 0.50
C ILE A 76 4.02 10.78 0.91
N LYS A 77 3.07 11.50 0.29
CA LYS A 77 2.74 12.88 0.69
C LYS A 77 2.28 12.96 2.14
N VAL A 78 1.42 12.04 2.57
CA VAL A 78 0.98 11.97 3.97
C VAL A 78 2.19 11.72 4.88
N ALA A 79 3.06 10.77 4.54
CA ALA A 79 4.26 10.48 5.33
C ALA A 79 5.21 11.68 5.45
N CYS A 80 5.46 12.41 4.36
CA CYS A 80 6.28 13.62 4.37
C CYS A 80 5.66 14.78 5.18
N SER A 81 4.35 14.76 5.42
CA SER A 81 3.67 15.76 6.23
C SER A 81 3.70 15.47 7.74
N LEU A 82 4.12 14.27 8.13
CA LEU A 82 4.28 13.90 9.54
C LEU A 82 5.45 14.65 10.16
N LYS A 83 5.23 15.18 11.37
CA LYS A 83 6.30 15.74 12.21
C LYS A 83 6.80 14.65 13.14
N VAL A 84 7.59 13.73 12.59
CA VAL A 84 8.19 12.58 13.28
C VAL A 84 9.70 12.74 13.43
#